data_AF-A0A7D5RSK2-F1
#
_entry.id   AF-A0A7D5RSK2-F1
#
_cell.length_a   1.000
_cell.length_b   1.000
_cell.length_c   1.000
_cell.angle_alpha   90.00
_cell.angle_beta   90.00
_cell.angle_gamma   90.00
#
_symmetry.space_group_name_H-M   'P 1'
#
loop_
_entity.id
_entity.type
_entity.pdbx_description
1 polymer ?
#
loop_
_entity_poly.entity_id
_entity_poly.type
_entity_poly.pdbx_seq_one_letter_code
_entity_poly.pdbx_strand_id
1 'polypeptide(L)'
;MDAPACIQTLIKTDPQPIEVWRYKFDGQMVYYVAADCCDQFNSVYDSNCNLICHPSGGIAGGGDGQCPEFHNTATDGVLIWKKK
;
A
#
# COMPACT_ATOMS: atom_id res chain seq x y z
N MET A 1 -0.86 -14.90 6.66
CA MET A 1 -1.12 -13.90 5.61
C MET A 1 -0.08 -14.07 4.52
N ASP A 2 -0.44 -13.81 3.27
CA ASP A 2 0.42 -14.03 2.11
C ASP A 2 1.19 -12.74 1.75
N ALA A 3 2.16 -12.39 2.62
CA ALA A 3 3.00 -11.19 2.50
C ALA A 3 4.37 -11.39 3.16
N PRO A 4 5.42 -10.66 2.71
CA PRO A 4 6.76 -10.69 3.26
C PRO A 4 6.78 -10.39 4.77
N ALA A 5 7.80 -10.91 5.46
CA ALA A 5 7.97 -10.70 6.89
C ALA A 5 8.03 -9.21 7.26
N CYS A 6 8.61 -8.36 6.42
CA CYS A 6 8.69 -6.93 6.66
C CYS A 6 7.32 -6.23 6.57
N ILE A 7 6.42 -6.63 5.66
CA ILE A 7 5.03 -6.15 5.64
C ILE A 7 4.27 -6.63 6.89
N GLN A 8 4.49 -7.88 7.31
CA GLN A 8 3.91 -8.40 8.56
C GLN A 8 4.36 -7.60 9.78
N THR A 9 5.64 -7.21 9.83
CA THR A 9 6.17 -6.36 10.90
C THR A 9 5.57 -4.97 10.83
N LEU A 10 5.50 -4.35 9.64
CA LEU A 10 4.89 -3.03 9.45
C LEU A 10 3.47 -2.96 10.02
N ILE A 11 2.63 -3.93 9.70
CA ILE A 11 1.25 -4.02 10.22
C ILE A 11 1.20 -4.11 11.76
N LYS A 12 2.19 -4.74 12.39
CA LYS A 12 2.22 -4.95 13.84
C LYS A 12 2.75 -3.75 14.60
N THR A 13 3.66 -2.98 13.99
CA THR A 13 4.38 -1.89 14.65
C THR A 13 3.83 -0.52 14.30
N ASP A 14 3.23 -0.37 13.13
CA ASP A 14 2.60 0.88 12.69
C ASP A 14 1.10 0.84 12.99
N PRO A 15 0.55 1.82 13.74
CA PRO A 15 -0.90 1.87 14.00
C PRO A 15 -1.72 2.38 12.80
N GLN A 16 -1.08 2.97 11.79
CA GLN A 16 -1.75 3.61 10.65
C GLN A 16 -2.41 2.65 9.67
N PRO A 17 -1.85 1.47 9.31
CA PRO A 17 -2.47 0.56 8.37
C PRO A 17 -3.85 0.08 8.85
N ILE A 18 -4.88 0.30 8.05
CA ILE A 18 -6.22 -0.26 8.26
C ILE A 18 -6.52 -1.42 7.32
N GLU A 19 -5.93 -1.41 6.13
CA GLU A 19 -6.03 -2.48 5.15
C GLU A 19 -4.67 -2.66 4.45
N VAL A 20 -4.35 -3.90 4.13
CA VAL A 20 -3.23 -4.22 3.25
C VAL A 20 -3.72 -5.11 2.13
N TRP A 21 -3.44 -4.66 0.91
CA TRP A 21 -3.79 -5.30 -0.33
C TRP A 21 -2.52 -5.70 -1.08
N ARG A 22 -2.58 -6.83 -1.78
CA ARG A 22 -1.55 -7.23 -2.74
C ARG A 22 -2.07 -7.00 -4.15
N TYR A 23 -1.24 -6.41 -5.01
CA TYR A 23 -1.53 -6.17 -6.42
C TYR A 23 -0.37 -6.67 -7.29
N LYS A 24 -0.64 -6.83 -8.60
CA LYS A 24 0.39 -6.73 -9.63
C LYS A 24 0.41 -5.30 -10.16
N PHE A 25 1.58 -4.68 -10.16
CA PHE A 25 1.79 -3.34 -10.69
C PHE A 25 3.15 -3.32 -11.40
N ASP A 26 3.21 -2.80 -12.62
CA ASP A 26 4.43 -2.77 -13.44
C ASP A 26 5.16 -4.14 -13.52
N GLY A 27 4.38 -5.22 -13.70
CA GLY A 27 4.91 -6.59 -13.82
C GLY A 27 5.43 -7.23 -12.52
N GLN A 28 5.39 -6.53 -11.38
CA GLN A 28 5.87 -7.00 -10.08
C GLN A 28 4.73 -7.10 -9.05
N MET A 29 4.94 -7.93 -8.03
CA MET A 29 4.02 -7.98 -6.88
C MET A 29 4.34 -6.85 -5.91
N VAL A 30 3.30 -6.08 -5.56
CA VAL A 30 3.39 -4.93 -4.66
C VAL A 30 2.33 -5.00 -3.57
N TYR A 31 2.56 -4.26 -2.50
CA TYR A 31 1.72 -4.21 -1.31
C TYR A 31 1.22 -2.78 -1.09
N TYR A 32 -0.07 -2.57 -1.32
CA TYR A 32 -0.74 -1.30 -1.03
C TYR A 32 -1.23 -1.30 0.42
N VAL A 33 -0.75 -0.34 1.18
CA VAL A 33 -1.04 -0.15 2.60
C VAL A 33 -1.92 1.10 2.72
N ALA A 34 -3.19 0.90 3.08
CA ALA A 34 -4.14 1.97 3.30
C ALA A 34 -4.01 2.52 4.72
N ALA A 35 -3.87 3.84 4.85
CA ALA A 35 -3.78 4.53 6.12
C ALA A 35 -5.17 4.77 6.76
N ASP A 36 -5.21 4.94 8.09
CA ASP A 36 -6.42 5.14 8.90
C ASP A 36 -7.09 6.50 8.64
N CYS A 37 -6.29 7.51 8.26
CA CYS A 37 -6.78 8.86 8.03
C CYS A 37 -6.53 9.31 6.58
N CYS A 38 -7.48 10.06 6.02
CA CYS A 38 -7.41 10.53 4.64
C CYS A 38 -6.31 11.58 4.38
N ASP A 39 -5.79 12.23 5.41
CA ASP A 39 -4.65 13.17 5.32
C ASP A 39 -3.28 12.48 5.42
N GLN A 40 -3.26 11.17 5.66
CA GLN A 40 -2.07 10.32 5.62
C GLN A 40 -1.93 9.68 4.24
N PHE A 41 -0.71 9.37 3.85
CA PHE A 41 -0.46 8.72 2.56
C PHE A 41 -0.78 7.24 2.62
N ASN A 42 -1.48 6.76 1.59
CA ASN A 42 -1.52 5.34 1.28
C ASN A 42 -0.23 4.96 0.56
N SER A 43 0.42 3.88 0.95
CA SER A 43 1.79 3.57 0.52
C SER A 43 1.84 2.28 -0.28
N VAL A 44 2.65 2.24 -1.33
CA VAL A 44 2.91 1.04 -2.13
C VAL A 44 4.34 0.58 -1.88
N TYR A 45 4.50 -0.68 -1.48
CA TYR A 45 5.80 -1.30 -1.24
C TYR A 45 6.06 -2.44 -2.21
N ASP A 46 7.32 -2.67 -2.58
CA ASP A 46 7.72 -3.88 -3.29
C ASP A 46 7.78 -5.10 -2.36
N SER A 47 8.15 -6.27 -2.90
CA SER A 47 8.29 -7.51 -2.12
C SER A 47 9.47 -7.52 -1.14
N ASN A 48 10.38 -6.55 -1.25
CA ASN A 48 11.50 -6.32 -0.33
C ASN A 48 11.18 -5.21 0.69
N CYS A 49 9.95 -4.70 0.71
CA CYS A 49 9.49 -3.59 1.54
C CYS A 49 10.18 -2.24 1.27
N ASN A 50 10.69 -2.04 0.06
CA ASN A 50 11.06 -0.71 -0.40
C ASN A 50 9.79 0.08 -0.72
N LEU A 51 9.69 1.30 -0.20
CA LEU A 51 8.63 2.23 -0.57
C LEU A 51 8.81 2.61 -2.04
N ILE A 52 7.79 2.35 -2.86
CA ILE A 52 7.75 2.73 -4.28
C ILE A 52 7.19 4.14 -4.41
N CYS A 53 6.04 4.40 -3.79
CA CYS A 53 5.32 5.68 -3.91
C CYS A 53 4.10 5.76 -2.97
N HIS A 54 3.45 6.92 -2.99
CA HIS A 54 2.15 7.19 -2.39
C HIS A 54 1.10 7.52 -3.47
N PRO A 55 0.29 6.57 -3.96
CA PRO A 55 -0.68 6.83 -5.04
C PRO A 55 -1.91 7.66 -4.62
N SER A 56 -2.19 7.77 -3.32
CA SER A 56 -3.33 8.51 -2.79
C SER A 56 -3.14 8.88 -1.31
N GLY A 57 -4.10 9.63 -0.77
CA GLY A 57 -4.01 10.18 0.58
C GLY A 57 -3.20 11.47 0.61
N GLY A 58 -2.74 11.88 1.80
CA GLY A 58 -2.16 13.20 2.00
C GLY A 58 -3.22 14.30 2.05
N ILE A 59 -2.84 15.52 2.43
CA ILE A 59 -3.78 16.65 2.62
C ILE A 59 -4.67 16.91 1.39
N ALA A 60 -4.11 16.76 0.19
CA ALA A 60 -4.84 16.95 -1.06
C ALA A 60 -5.50 15.66 -1.60
N GLY A 61 -5.27 14.51 -0.96
CA GLY A 61 -5.81 13.20 -1.34
C GLY A 61 -5.14 12.53 -2.56
N GLY A 62 -4.30 13.26 -3.30
CA GLY A 62 -3.66 12.81 -4.54
C GLY A 62 -2.34 12.05 -4.37
N GLY A 63 -1.89 11.81 -3.14
CA GLY A 63 -0.61 11.15 -2.91
C GLY A 63 0.60 12.05 -3.19
N ASP A 64 1.74 11.45 -3.54
CA ASP A 64 3.03 12.13 -3.77
C ASP A 64 3.31 12.44 -5.26
N GLY A 65 2.46 11.97 -6.16
CA GLY A 65 2.60 12.14 -7.61
C GLY A 65 3.65 11.25 -8.27
N GLN A 66 4.25 10.28 -7.56
CA GLN A 66 5.27 9.39 -8.13
C GLN A 66 4.67 8.21 -8.92
N CYS A 67 3.45 7.79 -8.60
CA CYS A 67 2.75 6.71 -9.30
C CYS A 67 1.29 7.06 -9.63
N PRO A 68 1.06 8.08 -10.47
CA PRO A 68 -0.29 8.57 -10.79
C PRO A 68 -1.18 7.50 -11.44
N GLU A 69 -0.57 6.52 -12.13
CA GLU A 69 -1.28 5.46 -12.85
C GLU A 69 -1.58 4.23 -11.98
N PHE A 70 -1.19 4.20 -10.70
CA PHE A 70 -1.33 3.02 -9.86
C PHE A 70 -2.77 2.51 -9.83
N HIS A 71 -3.74 3.39 -9.58
CA HIS A 71 -5.15 3.02 -9.50
C HIS A 71 -5.77 2.60 -10.85
N ASN A 72 -5.14 2.95 -11.97
CA ASN A 72 -5.60 2.59 -13.32
C ASN A 72 -4.99 1.27 -13.83
N THR A 73 -3.78 0.94 -13.36
CA THR A 73 -2.96 -0.12 -13.97
C THR A 73 -2.64 -1.26 -13.02
N ALA A 74 -2.78 -1.09 -11.70
CA ALA A 74 -2.64 -2.18 -10.75
C ALA A 74 -3.78 -3.19 -10.92
N THR A 75 -3.43 -4.46 -11.04
CA THR A 75 -4.37 -5.56 -11.26
C THR A 75 -4.24 -6.63 -10.18
N ASP A 76 -5.11 -7.65 -10.24
CA ASP A 76 -5.08 -8.81 -9.34
C ASP A 76 -5.13 -8.44 -7.85
N GLY A 77 -5.93 -7.43 -7.51
CA GLY A 77 -6.08 -6.93 -6.14
C GLY A 77 -6.66 -7.96 -5.18
N VAL A 78 -5.89 -8.34 -4.16
CA VAL A 78 -6.30 -9.26 -3.10
C VAL A 78 -6.12 -8.58 -1.74
N LEU A 79 -7.20 -8.44 -0.98
CA LEU A 79 -7.12 -8.03 0.43
C LEU A 79 -6.45 -9.14 1.24
N ILE A 80 -5.28 -8.87 1.80
CA ILE A 80 -4.50 -9.87 2.56
C ILE A 80 -4.53 -9.66 4.07
N TRP A 81 -4.90 -8.45 4.50
CA TRP A 81 -5.08 -8.12 5.91
C TRP A 81 -5.99 -6.89 6.07
N LYS A 82 -6.77 -6.87 7.15
CA LYS A 82 -7.61 -5.74 7.57
C LYS A 82 -7.63 -5.64 9.09
N LYS A 83 -7.49 -4.42 9.61
CA LYS A 83 -7.62 -4.10 11.05
C LYS A 83 -9.03 -4.47 11.51
N LYS A 84 -9.13 -5.16 12.66
CA LYS A 84 -10.41 -5.56 13.25
C LYS A 84 -10.97 -4.48 14.16
#